data_AF-A0A959UBF8-F1
#
_entry.id   AF-A0A959UBF8-F1
#
_cell.length_a   1.000
_cell.length_b   1.000
_cell.length_c   1.000
_cell.angle_alpha   90.00
_cell.angle_beta   90.00
_cell.angle_gamma   90.00
#
_symmetry.space_group_name_H-M   'P 1'
#
loop_
_entity.id
_entity.type
_entity.pdbx_description
1 polymer ?
#
loop_
_entity_poly.entity_id
_entity_poly.type
_entity_poly.pdbx_seq_one_letter_code
_entity_poly.pdbx_strand_id
1 'polypeptide(L)'
;VDSLGLVQWSYWHDTPYDDAVAHVIQTMDGNYVFSAGISVTKGSSAYSHPALFKLDPAGNLMWVKKYGPTGSNTGLMMVKELPDSSLIAVGRKVIGVTMFGLMVHADKNGDSLFVATYENDSSGTNNQNYLWDVVQMPDKGFMAVGEVIGLPPSSTYRQDAWVIRVDSNGCIL
;
A
#
# COMPACT_ATOMS: atom_id res chain seq x y z
N VAL A 1 -19.43 2.42 14.24
CA VAL A 1 -20.71 1.94 14.79
C VAL A 1 -21.03 2.74 16.03
N ASP A 2 -22.31 2.94 16.36
CA ASP A 2 -22.66 3.57 17.64
C ASP A 2 -22.37 2.63 18.82
N SER A 3 -22.66 3.09 20.05
CA SER A 3 -22.47 2.27 21.27
C SER A 3 -23.34 1.00 21.31
N LEU A 4 -24.31 0.88 20.41
CA LEU A 4 -25.20 -0.26 20.25
C LEU A 4 -24.77 -1.19 19.09
N GLY A 5 -23.69 -0.85 18.38
CA GLY A 5 -23.18 -1.63 17.26
C GLY A 5 -23.85 -1.33 15.91
N LEU A 6 -24.69 -0.29 15.82
CA LEU A 6 -25.34 0.09 14.55
C LEU A 6 -24.39 0.84 13.63
N VAL A 7 -24.44 0.52 12.32
CA VAL A 7 -23.68 1.22 11.28
C VAL A 7 -24.22 2.65 11.15
N GLN A 8 -23.32 3.63 11.26
CA GLN A 8 -23.68 5.06 11.15
C GLN A 8 -23.64 5.55 9.71
N TRP A 9 -22.64 5.12 8.95
CA TRP A 9 -22.52 5.35 7.51
C TRP A 9 -21.67 4.23 6.90
N SER A 10 -21.77 4.08 5.59
CA SER A 10 -20.93 3.17 4.80
C SER A 10 -20.47 3.89 3.53
N TYR A 11 -19.21 3.69 3.16
CA TYR A 11 -18.66 4.16 1.89
C TYR A 11 -18.19 2.96 1.07
N TRP A 12 -18.49 2.95 -0.22
CA TRP A 12 -17.86 2.07 -1.19
C TRP A 12 -17.45 2.91 -2.40
N HIS A 13 -16.28 2.59 -2.97
CA HIS A 13 -15.86 3.23 -4.21
C HIS A 13 -16.54 2.51 -5.38
N ASP A 14 -17.35 3.23 -6.14
CA ASP A 14 -18.15 2.64 -7.21
C ASP A 14 -17.28 2.37 -8.45
N THR A 15 -16.63 1.20 -8.45
CA THR A 15 -16.04 0.61 -9.66
C THR A 15 -16.85 -0.61 -10.07
N PRO A 16 -16.93 -0.93 -11.36
CA PRO A 16 -17.65 -2.13 -11.82
C PRO A 16 -16.88 -3.44 -11.51
N TYR A 17 -15.82 -3.39 -10.70
CA TYR A 17 -14.89 -4.47 -10.46
C TYR A 17 -14.59 -4.65 -8.96
N ASP A 18 -14.08 -5.82 -8.59
CA ASP A 18 -13.74 -6.10 -7.18
C ASP A 18 -12.46 -5.35 -6.80
N ASP A 19 -12.58 -4.42 -5.85
CA ASP A 19 -11.43 -3.78 -5.21
C ASP A 19 -10.87 -4.70 -4.11
N ALA A 20 -9.56 -4.86 -4.08
CA ALA A 20 -8.89 -5.80 -3.17
C ALA A 20 -8.07 -5.07 -2.11
N VAL A 21 -8.11 -5.62 -0.89
CA VAL A 21 -7.32 -5.22 0.28
C VAL A 21 -7.61 -3.79 0.75
N ALA A 22 -7.87 -3.61 2.04
CA ALA A 22 -8.03 -2.26 2.60
C ALA A 22 -7.43 -2.15 4.00
N HIS A 23 -6.91 -0.96 4.30
CA HIS A 23 -6.50 -0.56 5.64
C HIS A 23 -6.92 0.89 5.87
N VAL A 24 -7.41 1.20 7.06
CA VAL A 24 -7.95 2.52 7.40
C VAL A 24 -7.30 3.05 8.67
N ILE A 25 -7.08 4.36 8.70
CA ILE A 25 -6.69 5.11 9.88
C ILE A 25 -7.61 6.31 10.05
N GLN A 26 -7.81 6.73 11.30
CA GLN A 26 -8.26 8.09 11.57
C GLN A 26 -7.04 9.00 11.61
N THR A 27 -7.08 10.13 10.91
CA THR A 27 -6.00 11.11 10.88
C THR A 27 -6.10 12.10 12.04
N MET A 28 -5.02 12.81 12.35
CA MET A 28 -4.93 13.78 13.44
C MET A 28 -5.92 14.95 13.30
N ASP A 29 -6.34 15.25 12.06
CA ASP A 29 -7.37 16.24 11.76
C ASP A 29 -8.82 15.70 11.91
N GLY A 30 -8.97 14.45 12.36
CA GLY A 30 -10.26 13.79 12.62
C GLY A 30 -10.90 13.13 11.40
N ASN A 31 -10.32 13.28 10.20
CA ASN A 31 -10.77 12.60 8.98
C ASN A 31 -10.36 11.12 8.97
N TYR A 32 -10.77 10.39 7.94
CA TYR A 32 -10.35 9.00 7.73
C TYR A 32 -9.54 8.89 6.44
N VAL A 33 -8.40 8.20 6.50
CA VAL A 33 -7.63 7.82 5.30
C VAL A 33 -7.62 6.32 5.20
N PHE A 34 -7.90 5.79 4.01
CA PHE A 34 -7.77 4.36 3.74
C PHE A 34 -7.00 4.08 2.45
N SER A 35 -6.29 2.96 2.44
CA SER A 35 -5.59 2.43 1.28
C SER A 35 -6.39 1.34 0.60
N ALA A 36 -6.30 1.22 -0.73
CA ALA A 36 -6.86 0.10 -1.48
C ALA A 36 -6.19 -0.08 -2.85
N GLY A 37 -6.55 -1.15 -3.55
CA GLY A 37 -6.40 -1.26 -5.01
C GLY A 37 -7.69 -0.86 -5.73
N ILE A 38 -7.64 0.10 -6.65
CA ILE A 38 -8.78 0.49 -7.51
C ILE A 38 -8.73 -0.33 -8.79
N SER A 39 -9.59 -1.32 -8.92
CA SER A 39 -9.67 -2.20 -10.08
C SER A 39 -10.19 -1.46 -11.32
N VAL A 40 -9.58 -1.76 -12.48
CA VAL A 40 -9.94 -1.20 -13.79
C VAL A 40 -10.30 -2.29 -14.82
N THR A 41 -10.12 -3.56 -14.47
CA THR A 41 -10.55 -4.71 -15.28
C THR A 41 -11.20 -5.78 -14.41
N LYS A 42 -12.02 -6.65 -15.03
CA LYS A 42 -12.72 -7.75 -14.36
C LYS A 42 -11.86 -9.03 -14.33
N GLY A 43 -12.06 -9.83 -13.29
CA GLY A 43 -11.61 -11.22 -13.22
C GLY A 43 -10.32 -11.43 -12.44
N SER A 44 -9.80 -12.65 -12.49
CA SER A 44 -8.66 -13.13 -11.69
C SER A 44 -7.32 -12.44 -12.00
N SER A 45 -7.25 -11.70 -13.11
CA SER A 45 -6.11 -10.86 -13.50
C SER A 45 -6.49 -9.38 -13.48
N ALA A 46 -7.37 -8.96 -12.57
CA ALA A 46 -7.77 -7.57 -12.41
C ALA A 46 -6.54 -6.66 -12.24
N TYR A 47 -6.49 -5.65 -13.10
CA TYR A 47 -5.50 -4.58 -13.02
C TYR A 47 -6.04 -3.53 -12.08
N SER A 48 -5.18 -3.03 -11.20
CA SER A 48 -5.58 -2.04 -10.21
C SER A 48 -4.54 -0.94 -10.06
N HIS A 49 -5.02 0.26 -9.72
CA HIS A 49 -4.16 1.32 -9.22
C HIS A 49 -3.97 1.16 -7.71
N PRO A 50 -2.75 1.27 -7.18
CA PRO A 50 -2.57 1.48 -5.75
C PRO A 50 -3.09 2.88 -5.41
N ALA A 51 -3.94 3.00 -4.40
CA ALA A 51 -4.63 4.24 -4.10
C ALA A 51 -4.78 4.52 -2.60
N LEU A 52 -4.83 5.81 -2.29
CA LEU A 52 -5.29 6.34 -1.01
C LEU A 52 -6.57 7.14 -1.23
N PHE A 53 -7.41 7.11 -0.22
CA PHE A 53 -8.69 7.81 -0.16
C PHE A 53 -8.75 8.59 1.14
N LYS A 54 -9.43 9.74 1.12
CA LYS A 54 -9.77 10.46 2.34
C LYS A 54 -11.25 10.74 2.41
N LEU A 55 -11.83 10.45 3.56
CA LEU A 55 -13.23 10.71 3.90
C LEU A 55 -13.29 11.70 5.05
N ASP A 56 -14.33 12.53 5.06
CA ASP A 56 -14.67 13.33 6.23
C ASP A 56 -15.33 12.46 7.34
N PRO A 57 -15.56 13.00 8.55
CA PRO A 57 -16.18 12.24 9.64
C PRO A 57 -17.59 11.71 9.34
N ALA A 58 -18.29 12.32 8.38
CA ALA A 58 -19.63 11.93 7.95
C ALA A 58 -19.60 10.86 6.83
N GLY A 59 -18.41 10.44 6.38
CA GLY A 59 -18.23 9.44 5.33
C GLY A 59 -18.25 10.01 3.91
N ASN A 60 -18.21 11.35 3.75
CA ASN A 60 -18.15 11.96 2.42
C ASN A 60 -16.73 11.89 1.86
N LEU A 61 -16.61 11.54 0.58
CA LEU A 61 -15.33 11.51 -0.12
C LEU A 61 -14.76 12.92 -0.27
N MET A 62 -13.54 13.11 0.26
CA MET A 62 -12.78 14.34 0.08
C MET A 62 -11.83 14.24 -1.13
N TRP A 63 -11.07 13.15 -1.22
CA TRP A 63 -10.16 12.93 -2.36
C TRP A 63 -9.82 11.45 -2.56
N VAL A 64 -9.33 11.16 -3.78
CA VAL A 64 -8.71 9.90 -4.18
C VAL A 64 -7.39 10.20 -4.87
N LYS A 65 -6.31 9.51 -4.48
CA LYS A 65 -4.99 9.62 -5.07
C LYS A 65 -4.52 8.26 -5.55
N LYS A 66 -4.08 8.17 -6.80
CA LYS A 66 -3.60 6.94 -7.46
C LYS A 66 -2.09 7.06 -7.66
N TYR A 67 -1.34 6.00 -7.34
CA TYR A 67 0.12 6.04 -7.32
C TYR A 67 0.73 5.19 -8.44
N GLY A 68 1.00 5.81 -9.58
CA GLY A 68 1.61 5.14 -10.73
C GLY A 68 0.63 4.31 -11.58
N PRO A 69 1.16 3.53 -12.54
CA PRO A 69 0.35 2.80 -13.50
C PRO A 69 -0.39 1.64 -12.86
N THR A 70 -1.42 1.13 -13.55
CA THR A 70 -2.10 -0.09 -13.15
C THR A 70 -1.19 -1.30 -13.32
N GLY A 71 -1.40 -2.31 -12.47
CA GLY A 71 -0.78 -3.62 -12.63
C GLY A 71 -1.71 -4.70 -12.09
N SER A 72 -1.53 -5.92 -12.57
CA SER A 72 -2.28 -7.06 -12.03
C SER A 72 -1.92 -7.23 -10.55
N ASN A 73 -2.92 -7.38 -9.69
CA ASN A 73 -2.70 -7.64 -8.26
C ASN A 73 -1.88 -6.55 -7.53
N THR A 74 -1.84 -5.32 -8.05
CA THR A 74 -1.14 -4.17 -7.46
C THR A 74 -2.04 -3.44 -6.44
N GLY A 75 -1.52 -3.08 -5.28
CA GLY A 75 -2.32 -2.37 -4.29
C GLY A 75 -1.53 -1.94 -3.06
N LEU A 76 -2.08 -0.96 -2.35
CA LEU A 76 -1.63 -0.58 -1.02
C LEU A 76 -2.42 -1.37 0.02
N MET A 77 -1.70 -1.89 1.00
CA MET A 77 -2.23 -2.84 1.98
C MET A 77 -2.21 -2.30 3.40
N MET A 78 -1.43 -1.24 3.63
CA MET A 78 -1.37 -0.50 4.88
C MET A 78 -1.19 0.98 4.58
N VAL A 79 -1.71 1.84 5.47
CA VAL A 79 -1.45 3.29 5.53
C VAL A 79 -1.25 3.73 6.99
N LYS A 80 -0.30 4.63 7.24
CA LYS A 80 -0.06 5.31 8.53
C LYS A 80 0.12 6.81 8.31
N GLU A 81 -0.34 7.61 9.25
CA GLU A 81 -0.01 9.03 9.32
C GLU A 81 1.24 9.21 10.20
N LEU A 82 2.14 10.09 9.76
CA LEU A 82 3.39 10.41 10.42
C LEU A 82 3.25 11.66 11.30
N PRO A 83 4.20 11.94 12.22
CA PRO A 83 4.14 13.10 13.10
C PRO A 83 4.07 14.47 12.40
N ASP A 84 4.46 14.56 11.13
CA ASP A 84 4.37 15.76 10.30
C ASP A 84 3.09 15.81 9.44
N SER A 85 2.11 14.95 9.75
CA SER A 85 0.85 14.76 9.01
C SER A 85 1.01 14.25 7.57
N SER A 86 2.22 13.84 7.17
CA SER A 86 2.41 13.09 5.93
C SER A 86 1.95 11.65 6.09
N LEU A 87 1.74 10.96 4.97
CA LEU A 87 1.20 9.60 4.91
C LEU A 87 2.24 8.64 4.37
N ILE A 88 2.47 7.52 5.06
CA ILE A 88 3.28 6.41 4.56
C ILE A 88 2.37 5.20 4.31
N ALA A 89 2.49 4.59 3.14
CA ALA A 89 1.72 3.43 2.76
C ALA A 89 2.63 2.37 2.13
N VAL A 90 2.31 1.10 2.37
CA VAL A 90 3.05 -0.03 1.78
C VAL A 90 2.10 -1.06 1.19
N GLY A 91 2.62 -1.86 0.28
CA GLY A 91 1.91 -2.98 -0.32
C GLY A 91 2.76 -3.66 -1.37
N ARG A 92 2.16 -3.91 -2.54
CA ARG A 92 2.83 -4.60 -3.65
C ARG A 92 2.54 -3.96 -4.99
N LYS A 93 3.46 -4.14 -5.92
CA LYS A 93 3.31 -3.73 -7.32
C LYS A 93 3.85 -4.82 -8.24
N VAL A 94 3.09 -5.19 -9.24
CA VAL A 94 3.53 -6.15 -10.27
C VAL A 94 4.04 -5.40 -11.49
N ILE A 95 5.23 -5.76 -11.97
CA ILE A 95 5.84 -5.26 -13.21
C ILE A 95 6.30 -6.47 -14.02
N GLY A 96 5.67 -6.70 -15.18
CA GLY A 96 5.89 -7.92 -15.95
C GLY A 96 5.38 -9.14 -15.17
N VAL A 97 6.28 -10.06 -14.84
CA VAL A 97 5.99 -11.26 -14.02
C VAL A 97 6.49 -11.13 -12.58
N THR A 98 7.24 -10.07 -12.27
CA THR A 98 7.85 -9.88 -10.96
C THR A 98 6.94 -9.04 -10.08
N MET A 99 6.84 -9.42 -8.81
CA MET A 99 6.12 -8.65 -7.80
C MET A 99 7.11 -8.00 -6.84
N PHE A 100 6.98 -6.69 -6.70
CA PHE A 100 7.81 -5.83 -5.88
C PHE A 100 7.06 -5.38 -4.65
N GLY A 101 7.77 -5.20 -3.55
CA GLY A 101 7.29 -4.43 -2.42
C GLY A 101 7.08 -2.98 -2.85
N LEU A 102 5.93 -2.39 -2.56
CA LEU A 102 5.61 -1.00 -2.90
C LEU A 102 5.64 -0.16 -1.63
N MET A 103 6.27 1.02 -1.70
CA MET A 103 6.16 2.06 -0.67
C MET A 103 5.77 3.39 -1.32
N VAL A 104 4.84 4.09 -0.67
CA VAL A 104 4.37 5.41 -1.07
C VAL A 104 4.48 6.32 0.15
N HIS A 105 5.28 7.38 0.04
CA HIS A 105 5.25 8.50 0.98
C HIS A 105 4.55 9.66 0.28
N ALA A 106 3.53 10.20 0.91
CA ALA A 106 2.72 11.29 0.39
C ALA A 106 2.56 12.39 1.43
N ASP A 107 2.31 13.62 0.99
CA ASP A 107 2.00 14.72 1.88
C ASP A 107 0.62 14.55 2.53
N LYS A 108 0.23 15.50 3.39
CA LYS A 108 -1.08 15.50 4.07
C LYS A 108 -2.30 15.55 3.14
N ASN A 109 -2.11 15.97 1.89
CA ASN A 109 -3.13 16.03 0.85
C ASN A 109 -3.13 14.78 -0.04
N GLY A 110 -2.23 13.83 0.24
CA GLY A 110 -2.03 12.60 -0.52
C GLY A 110 -1.21 12.80 -1.80
N ASP A 111 -0.58 13.96 -2.01
CA ASP A 111 0.33 14.15 -3.14
C ASP A 111 1.66 13.43 -2.86
N SER A 112 2.14 12.64 -3.83
CA SER A 112 3.32 11.80 -3.62
C SER A 112 4.58 12.63 -3.40
N LEU A 113 5.29 12.34 -2.31
CA LEU A 113 6.67 12.75 -2.07
C LEU A 113 7.64 11.75 -2.72
N PHE A 114 7.36 10.45 -2.57
CA PHE A 114 7.98 9.40 -3.38
C PHE A 114 7.07 8.18 -3.58
N VAL A 115 7.35 7.43 -4.64
CA VAL A 115 6.78 6.11 -4.91
C VAL A 115 7.93 5.19 -5.32
N ALA A 116 8.21 4.18 -4.50
CA ALA A 116 9.37 3.31 -4.68
C ALA A 116 8.97 1.83 -4.65
N THR A 117 9.73 1.02 -5.39
CA THR A 117 9.58 -0.44 -5.42
C THR A 117 10.85 -1.12 -4.96
N TYR A 118 10.70 -2.23 -4.23
CA TYR A 118 11.80 -2.97 -3.64
C TYR A 118 11.65 -4.46 -3.95
N GLU A 119 12.77 -5.15 -4.11
CA GLU A 119 12.83 -6.60 -4.25
C GLU A 119 14.04 -7.17 -3.52
N ASN A 120 13.94 -8.43 -3.11
CA ASN A 120 15.06 -9.24 -2.68
C ASN A 120 15.42 -10.18 -3.83
N ASP A 121 16.65 -10.06 -4.33
CA ASP A 121 17.19 -10.77 -5.51
C ASP A 121 16.61 -10.32 -6.88
N SER A 122 17.46 -9.62 -7.64
CA SER A 122 17.19 -9.15 -9.01
C SER A 122 17.55 -10.17 -10.08
N SER A 123 17.86 -11.43 -9.72
CA SER A 123 18.29 -12.48 -10.67
C SER A 123 17.19 -12.92 -11.66
N GLY A 124 15.97 -12.40 -11.54
CA GLY A 124 14.92 -12.51 -12.55
C GLY A 124 14.05 -13.76 -12.45
N THR A 125 14.14 -14.52 -11.35
CA THR A 125 13.16 -15.57 -11.05
C THR A 125 11.86 -14.94 -10.53
N ASN A 126 10.74 -15.67 -10.61
CA ASN A 126 9.37 -15.27 -10.25
C ASN A 126 9.21 -14.94 -8.74
N ASN A 127 9.99 -13.98 -8.25
CA ASN A 127 10.09 -13.60 -6.86
C ASN A 127 8.88 -12.72 -6.54
N GLN A 128 8.21 -13.06 -5.44
CA GLN A 128 7.10 -12.25 -4.94
C GLN A 128 7.54 -11.55 -3.67
N ASN A 129 7.64 -10.23 -3.75
CA ASN A 129 8.08 -9.37 -2.67
C ASN A 129 6.87 -8.56 -2.19
N TYR A 130 6.57 -8.66 -0.90
CA TYR A 130 5.49 -7.91 -0.27
C TYR A 130 6.07 -7.04 0.83
N LEU A 131 5.48 -5.86 1.03
CA LEU A 131 5.64 -5.07 2.24
C LEU A 131 4.29 -5.02 2.98
N TRP A 132 4.29 -5.46 4.22
CA TRP A 132 3.12 -5.58 5.07
C TRP A 132 2.98 -4.43 6.06
N ASP A 133 4.10 -3.97 6.61
CA ASP A 133 4.11 -2.89 7.59
C ASP A 133 5.35 -2.00 7.45
N VAL A 134 5.27 -0.77 7.94
CA VAL A 134 6.34 0.22 7.90
C VAL A 134 6.32 1.13 9.13
N VAL A 135 7.50 1.55 9.58
CA VAL A 135 7.67 2.54 10.63
C VAL A 135 8.65 3.62 10.19
N GLN A 136 8.39 4.87 10.59
CA GLN A 136 9.36 5.95 10.46
C GLN A 136 10.39 5.84 11.59
N MET A 137 11.66 5.98 11.24
CA MET A 137 12.79 5.95 12.16
C MET A 137 13.15 7.36 12.67
N PRO A 138 13.95 7.49 13.75
CA PRO A 138 14.38 8.79 14.28
C PRO A 138 15.15 9.66 13.26
N ASP A 139 15.86 9.04 12.32
CA ASP A 139 16.59 9.71 11.24
C ASP A 139 15.70 10.11 10.06
N LYS A 140 14.38 10.00 10.20
CA LYS A 140 13.35 10.25 9.17
C LYS A 140 13.34 9.26 8.00
N GLY A 141 14.21 8.25 8.02
CA GLY A 141 14.10 7.11 7.11
C GLY A 141 12.94 6.18 7.50
N PHE A 142 12.80 5.10 6.74
CA PHE A 142 11.76 4.10 6.97
C PHE A 142 12.35 2.70 7.14
N MET A 143 11.73 1.92 8.02
CA MET A 143 11.97 0.48 8.12
C MET A 143 10.66 -0.23 7.80
N ALA A 144 10.70 -1.13 6.82
CA ALA A 144 9.52 -1.88 6.38
C ALA A 144 9.77 -3.38 6.51
N VAL A 145 8.70 -4.11 6.77
CA VAL A 145 8.72 -5.56 6.93
C VAL A 145 7.72 -6.20 5.99
N GLY A 146 8.02 -7.41 5.56
CA GLY A 146 7.14 -8.19 4.72
C GLY A 146 7.71 -9.57 4.48
N GLU A 147 7.52 -10.07 3.26
CA GLU A 147 7.97 -11.41 2.88
C GLU A 147 8.51 -11.43 1.46
N VAL A 148 9.36 -12.44 1.22
CA VAL A 148 9.82 -12.81 -0.10
C VAL A 148 9.45 -14.27 -0.33
N ILE A 149 8.81 -14.55 -1.47
CA ILE A 149 8.48 -15.90 -1.90
C ILE A 149 9.27 -16.23 -3.15
N GLY A 150 9.89 -17.42 -3.18
CA GLY A 150 10.50 -17.98 -4.39
C GLY A 150 12.02 -17.82 -4.51
N LEU A 151 12.74 -17.60 -3.40
CA LEU A 151 14.20 -17.49 -3.40
C LEU A 151 14.90 -18.80 -3.84
N PRO A 152 15.96 -18.73 -4.68
CA PRO A 152 16.82 -19.87 -4.97
C PRO A 152 17.46 -20.46 -3.69
N PRO A 153 17.77 -21.78 -3.64
CA PRO A 153 17.74 -22.76 -4.74
C PRO A 153 16.46 -23.61 -4.81
N SER A 154 15.42 -23.32 -4.03
CA SER A 154 14.36 -24.31 -3.82
C SER A 154 13.27 -24.27 -4.88
N SER A 155 13.02 -25.43 -5.49
CA SER A 155 11.83 -25.79 -6.29
C SER A 155 10.51 -25.84 -5.49
N THR A 156 10.53 -25.33 -4.25
CA THR A 156 9.40 -25.24 -3.35
C THR A 156 9.22 -23.78 -2.97
N TYR A 157 7.97 -23.29 -2.96
CA TYR A 157 7.56 -21.94 -2.56
C TYR A 157 8.00 -21.61 -1.12
N ARG A 158 9.28 -21.29 -0.94
CA ARG A 158 9.84 -20.83 0.33
C ARG A 158 9.43 -19.38 0.51
N GLN A 159 8.77 -19.11 1.62
CA GLN A 159 8.39 -17.79 2.09
C GLN A 159 9.33 -17.44 3.25
N ASP A 160 10.12 -16.38 3.07
CA ASP A 160 11.04 -15.88 4.10
C ASP A 160 10.61 -14.49 4.55
N ALA A 161 10.78 -14.20 5.85
CA ALA A 161 10.58 -12.86 6.37
C ALA A 161 11.60 -11.90 5.75
N TRP A 162 11.16 -10.71 5.40
CA TRP A 162 11.98 -9.68 4.77
C TRP A 162 11.86 -8.37 5.52
N VAL A 163 13.00 -7.76 5.80
CA VAL A 163 13.10 -6.45 6.44
C VAL A 163 13.98 -5.57 5.56
N ILE A 164 13.52 -4.36 5.28
CA ILE A 164 14.30 -3.33 4.59
C ILE A 164 14.39 -2.07 5.42
N ARG A 165 15.51 -1.37 5.27
CA ARG A 165 15.71 -0.02 5.76
C ARG A 165 16.01 0.88 4.57
N VAL A 166 15.34 2.02 4.53
CA VAL A 166 15.52 3.04 3.48
C VAL A 166 15.69 4.41 4.12
N ASP A 167 16.34 5.32 3.39
CA ASP A 167 16.43 6.72 3.80
C ASP A 167 15.08 7.45 3.64
N SER A 168 15.05 8.75 3.97
CA SER A 168 13.82 9.56 3.89
C SER A 168 13.31 9.78 2.47
N ASN A 169 14.12 9.48 1.45
CA ASN A 169 13.75 9.56 0.03
C ASN A 169 13.37 8.19 -0.55
N GLY A 170 13.42 7.13 0.26
CA GLY A 170 13.12 5.77 -0.17
C GLY A 170 14.30 5.03 -0.82
N CYS A 171 15.54 5.52 -0.71
CA CYS A 171 16.72 4.79 -1.20
C CYS A 171 17.15 3.71 -0.21
N ILE A 172 17.52 2.52 -0.71
CA ILE A 172 18.11 1.45 0.12
C ILE A 172 19.44 1.91 0.70
N LEU A 173 19.66 1.62 1.99
CA LEU A 173 20.91 1.85 2.72
C LEU A 173 21.78 0.60 2.80
#